data_AF-A0A536KT70-F1
#
_entry.id   AF-A0A536KT70-F1
#
_cell.length_a   1.000
_cell.length_b   1.000
_cell.length_c   1.000
_cell.angle_alpha   90.00
_cell.angle_beta   90.00
_cell.angle_gamma   90.00
#
_symmetry.space_group_name_H-M   'P 1'
#
loop_
_entity.id
_entity.type
_entity.pdbx_description
1 polymer ?
#
loop_
_entity_poly.entity_id
_entity_poly.type
_entity_poly.pdbx_seq_one_letter_code
_entity_poly.pdbx_strand_id
1 'polypeptide(L)'
;MAFSCRKLLPAGVAAAAAAIIPVSSFAYDFCYDDPAISVTSNNGHQTTVYVTSYASGSEHAPQLAAQTIDYVVATKGNTVTVHVFIPNGDDAAPFTTAATVSTGPQSSGKLLAGSWGQSGKTISLSFKVPGN
;
A
#
# COMPACT_ATOMS: atom_id res chain seq x y z
N MET A 1 6.92 11.65 5.02
CA MET A 1 5.76 10.75 4.80
C MET A 1 4.75 11.49 3.96
N ALA A 2 4.31 10.92 2.85
CA ALA A 2 3.28 11.49 2.00
C ALA A 2 1.98 10.72 2.27
N PHE A 3 1.21 11.21 3.24
CA PHE A 3 -0.13 10.72 3.51
C PHE A 3 -1.11 11.45 2.59
N SER A 4 -1.89 10.72 1.79
CA SER A 4 -2.85 11.34 0.88
C SER A 4 -4.06 10.43 0.69
N CYS A 5 -5.25 10.94 1.01
CA CYS A 5 -6.50 10.33 0.61
C CYS A 5 -6.87 10.87 -0.77
N ARG A 6 -6.81 10.01 -1.79
CA ARG A 6 -7.09 10.42 -3.17
C ARG A 6 -8.45 9.89 -3.56
N LYS A 7 -9.40 10.79 -3.75
CA LYS A 7 -10.65 10.51 -4.46
C LYS A 7 -10.29 10.10 -5.89
N LEU A 8 -10.28 8.80 -6.16
CA LEU A 8 -10.26 8.30 -7.53
C LEU A 8 -11.67 8.54 -8.09
N LEU A 9 -11.86 9.66 -8.79
CA LEU A 9 -13.04 9.83 -9.63
C LEU A 9 -12.99 8.73 -10.69
N PRO A 10 -14.06 7.94 -10.89
CA PRO A 10 -14.10 7.00 -12.00
C PRO A 10 -13.93 7.80 -13.30
N ALA A 11 -12.97 7.38 -14.13
CA ALA A 11 -12.76 7.94 -15.45
C ALA A 11 -14.08 7.82 -16.22
N GLY A 12 -14.76 8.94 -16.41
CA GLY A 12 -16.05 8.99 -17.06
C GLY A 12 -15.93 8.47 -18.49
N VAL A 13 -16.58 7.34 -18.78
CA VAL A 13 -16.96 7.01 -20.15
C VAL A 13 -18.09 7.97 -20.50
N ALA A 14 -17.74 9.09 -21.12
CA ALA A 14 -18.71 9.99 -21.72
C ALA A 14 -19.31 9.29 -22.94
N ALA A 15 -20.45 8.63 -22.76
CA ALA A 15 -21.32 8.23 -23.86
C ALA A 15 -22.75 8.60 -23.50
N ALA A 16 -23.27 9.57 -24.23
CA ALA A 16 -24.58 10.17 -24.07
C ALA A 16 -25.72 9.13 -24.22
N ALA A 17 -26.67 9.14 -23.29
CA ALA A 17 -28.12 9.17 -23.55
C ALA A 17 -28.90 8.80 -22.27
N ALA A 18 -29.68 9.76 -21.78
CA ALA A 18 -30.91 9.65 -21.00
C ALA A 18 -31.25 8.29 -20.33
N ALA A 19 -30.80 8.11 -19.08
CA ALA A 19 -31.54 7.43 -18.03
C ALA A 19 -30.93 7.84 -16.68
N ILE A 20 -31.71 8.56 -15.87
CA ILE A 20 -31.31 9.02 -14.53
C ILE A 20 -31.37 7.80 -13.60
N ILE A 21 -30.36 6.95 -13.67
CA ILE A 21 -30.09 5.99 -12.60
C ILE A 21 -29.10 6.70 -11.68
N PRO A 22 -29.41 6.96 -10.39
CA PRO A 22 -28.41 7.41 -9.46
C PRO A 22 -27.40 6.27 -9.33
N VAL A 23 -26.34 6.33 -10.14
CA VAL A 23 -25.12 5.57 -9.88
C VAL A 23 -24.58 6.14 -8.58
N SER A 24 -24.98 5.50 -7.47
CA SER A 24 -24.36 5.67 -6.17
C SER A 24 -22.88 5.55 -6.39
N SER A 25 -22.24 6.70 -6.45
CA SER A 25 -20.82 6.83 -6.63
C SER A 25 -20.25 6.42 -5.30
N PHE A 26 -20.08 5.10 -5.11
CA PHE A 26 -19.18 4.58 -4.10
C PHE A 26 -17.79 5.00 -4.55
N ALA A 27 -17.46 6.27 -4.31
CA ALA A 27 -16.10 6.73 -4.29
C ALA A 27 -15.45 5.94 -3.17
N TYR A 28 -14.78 4.84 -3.53
CA TYR A 28 -13.88 4.19 -2.61
C TYR A 28 -12.77 5.19 -2.31
N ASP A 29 -12.91 5.86 -1.16
CA ASP A 29 -11.88 6.76 -0.67
C ASP A 29 -10.77 5.87 -0.11
N PHE A 30 -9.78 5.56 -0.94
CA PHE A 30 -8.58 4.86 -0.49
C PHE A 30 -7.58 5.91 -0.02
N CYS A 31 -7.33 5.92 1.28
CA CYS A 31 -6.16 6.60 1.82
C CYS A 31 -4.92 5.74 1.56
N TYR A 32 -3.81 6.41 1.24
CA TYR A 32 -2.51 5.76 1.15
C TYR A 32 -1.44 6.51 1.94
N ASP A 33 -0.48 5.75 2.45
CA ASP A 33 0.75 6.25 3.05
C ASP A 33 1.93 5.58 2.35
N ASP A 34 2.89 6.39 1.91
CA ASP A 34 4.02 5.97 1.08
C ASP A 34 5.38 6.36 1.68
N PRO A 35 5.81 5.72 2.78
CA PRO A 35 7.14 5.93 3.33
C PRO A 35 8.22 5.30 2.44
N ALA A 36 9.29 6.05 2.24
CA ALA A 36 10.54 5.52 1.69
C ALA A 36 11.31 4.80 2.80
N ILE A 37 11.67 3.54 2.56
CA ILE A 37 12.52 2.75 3.44
C ILE A 37 13.85 2.43 2.75
N SER A 38 14.95 2.55 3.49
CA SER A 38 16.26 2.12 3.04
C SER A 38 16.49 0.68 3.44
N VAL A 39 16.61 -0.20 2.44
CA VAL A 39 16.83 -1.62 2.65
C VAL A 39 18.28 -1.94 2.32
N THR A 40 19.00 -2.52 3.29
CA THR A 40 20.37 -2.99 3.08
C THR A 40 20.37 -4.49 2.83
N SER A 41 20.75 -4.91 1.64
CA SER A 41 20.89 -6.33 1.30
C SER A 41 22.06 -6.97 2.05
N ASN A 42 22.09 -8.31 2.10
CA ASN A 42 23.15 -9.07 2.78
C ASN A 42 24.55 -8.83 2.18
N ASN A 43 24.63 -8.35 0.93
CA ASN A 43 25.88 -7.99 0.27
C ASN A 43 26.34 -6.55 0.59
N GLY A 44 25.64 -5.84 1.49
CA GLY A 44 25.94 -4.45 1.86
C GLY A 44 25.41 -3.40 0.88
N HIS A 45 24.75 -3.80 -0.21
CA HIS A 45 24.14 -2.86 -1.15
C HIS A 45 22.84 -2.29 -0.55
N GLN A 46 22.78 -0.97 -0.42
CA GLN A 46 21.64 -0.23 0.09
C GLN A 46 20.73 0.20 -1.08
N THR A 47 19.44 -0.02 -0.95
CA THR A 47 18.45 0.35 -1.97
C THR A 47 17.27 1.02 -1.29
N THR A 48 16.84 2.16 -1.84
CA THR A 48 15.62 2.83 -1.39
C THR A 48 14.43 2.21 -2.09
N VAL A 49 13.43 1.79 -1.32
CA VAL A 49 12.14 1.32 -1.84
C VAL A 49 11.02 2.08 -1.15
N TYR A 50 9.88 2.17 -1.82
CA TYR A 50 8.69 2.86 -1.33
C TYR A 50 7.63 1.82 -1.02
N VAL A 51 7.09 1.88 0.19
CA VAL A 51 6.02 0.98 0.64
C VAL A 51 4.72 1.77 0.62
N THR A 52 3.89 1.55 -0.39
CA THR A 52 2.57 2.19 -0.45
C THR A 52 1.54 1.26 0.18
N SER A 53 0.96 1.69 1.29
CA SER A 53 -0.13 1.00 1.99
C SER A 53 -1.46 1.65 1.66
N TYR A 54 -2.53 0.85 1.58
CA TYR A 54 -3.88 1.27 1.24
C TYR A 54 -4.87 0.74 2.27
N ALA A 55 -5.85 1.56 2.64
CA ALA A 55 -6.99 1.17 3.47
C ALA A 55 -8.29 1.52 2.75
N SER A 56 -9.27 0.61 2.78
CA SER A 56 -10.59 0.85 2.20
C SER A 56 -11.39 1.84 3.04
N GLY A 57 -11.75 2.99 2.50
CA GLY A 57 -12.57 3.98 3.21
C GLY A 57 -11.72 5.03 3.93
N SER A 58 -12.12 6.30 3.79
CA SER A 58 -11.45 7.44 4.43
C SER A 58 -11.52 7.40 5.95
N GLU A 59 -12.52 6.73 6.51
CA GLU A 59 -12.70 6.52 7.94
C GLU A 59 -11.54 5.74 8.57
N HIS A 60 -10.77 4.98 7.75
CA HIS A 60 -9.63 4.19 8.21
C HIS A 60 -8.28 4.90 8.02
N ALA A 61 -8.31 6.18 7.64
CA ALA A 61 -7.15 7.08 7.61
C ALA A 61 -6.28 7.04 8.89
N PRO A 62 -6.84 7.11 10.12
CA PRO A 62 -6.01 7.13 11.33
C PRO A 62 -5.30 5.80 11.56
N GLN A 63 -5.91 4.65 11.24
CA GLN A 63 -5.28 3.34 11.36
C GLN A 63 -4.16 3.18 10.35
N LEU A 64 -4.35 3.68 9.13
CA LEU A 64 -3.32 3.70 8.11
C LEU A 64 -2.13 4.59 8.51
N ALA A 65 -2.38 5.75 9.12
CA ALA A 65 -1.33 6.61 9.65
C ALA A 65 -0.60 5.96 10.85
N ALA A 66 -1.27 5.09 11.60
CA ALA A 66 -0.71 4.31 12.70
C ALA A 66 -0.06 2.99 12.26
N GLN A 67 0.18 2.79 10.96
CA GLN A 67 0.80 1.58 10.46
C GLN A 67 2.23 1.39 10.98
N THR A 68 2.63 0.14 11.13
CA THR A 68 4.02 -0.25 11.42
C THR A 68 4.58 -0.99 10.21
N ILE A 69 5.79 -0.61 9.80
CA ILE A 69 6.51 -1.27 8.71
C ILE A 69 7.86 -1.74 9.26
N ASP A 70 8.11 -3.04 9.17
CA ASP A 70 9.40 -3.65 9.45
C ASP A 70 9.89 -4.44 8.23
N TYR A 71 11.18 -4.80 8.21
CA TYR A 71 11.71 -5.65 7.15
C TYR A 71 12.79 -6.58 7.68
N VAL A 72 12.88 -7.74 7.04
CA VAL A 72 13.90 -8.76 7.29
C VAL A 72 14.61 -9.09 5.98
N VAL A 73 15.91 -9.32 6.09
CA VAL A 73 16.75 -9.69 4.94
C VAL A 73 17.06 -11.18 5.07
N ALA A 74 16.83 -11.94 4.00
CA ALA A 74 17.17 -13.36 4.01
C ALA A 74 18.67 -13.54 4.22
N THR A 75 19.05 -14.49 5.07
CA THR A 75 20.46 -14.81 5.37
C THR A 75 21.21 -15.38 4.16
N LYS A 76 20.49 -15.84 3.13
CA LYS A 76 21.04 -16.32 1.86
C LYS A 76 20.31 -15.64 0.70
N GLY A 77 21.08 -15.04 -0.20
CA GLY A 77 20.58 -14.31 -1.37
C GLY A 77 20.21 -12.84 -1.08
N ASN A 78 19.58 -12.20 -2.06
CA ASN A 78 19.22 -10.78 -2.03
C ASN A 78 17.71 -10.57 -1.85
N THR A 79 17.06 -11.49 -1.14
CA THR A 79 15.61 -11.43 -0.89
C THR A 79 15.37 -10.63 0.39
N VAL A 80 14.45 -9.69 0.30
CA VAL A 80 13.98 -8.88 1.42
C VAL A 80 12.50 -9.15 1.58
N THR A 81 12.07 -9.33 2.83
CA THR A 81 10.66 -9.42 3.18
C THR A 81 10.30 -8.19 4.00
N VAL A 82 9.38 -7.38 3.51
CA VAL A 82 8.78 -6.27 4.23
C VAL A 82 7.52 -6.76 4.89
N HIS A 83 7.31 -6.41 6.15
CA HIS A 83 6.09 -6.65 6.88
C HIS A 83 5.39 -5.32 7.11
N VAL A 84 4.10 -5.29 6.78
CA VAL A 84 3.24 -4.14 6.99
C VAL A 84 2.11 -4.56 7.92
N PHE A 85 1.95 -3.83 9.01
CA PHE A 85 0.87 -4.03 9.97
C PHE A 85 0.04 -2.75 10.08
N ILE A 86 -1.25 -2.86 9.77
CA ILE A 86 -2.23 -1.78 9.95
C ILE A 86 -3.16 -2.21 11.09
N PRO A 87 -3.22 -1.48 12.22
CA PRO A 87 -4.07 -1.85 13.35
C PRO A 87 -5.57 -1.79 12.99
N ASN A 88 -6.40 -2.51 13.75
CA ASN A 88 -7.84 -2.31 13.70
C ASN A 88 -8.23 -0.96 14.30
N GLY A 89 -9.37 -0.43 13.89
CA GLY A 89 -9.98 0.73 14.54
C GLY A 89 -10.73 0.37 15.83
N ASP A 90 -11.31 1.38 16.46
CA ASP A 90 -12.01 1.24 17.76
C ASP A 90 -13.18 0.25 17.71
N ASP A 91 -13.84 0.11 16.55
CA ASP A 91 -14.93 -0.84 16.33
C ASP A 91 -14.45 -2.32 16.24
N ALA A 92 -13.13 -2.55 16.26
CA ALA A 92 -12.44 -3.84 16.14
C ALA A 92 -12.77 -4.69 14.89
N ALA A 93 -13.67 -4.23 14.02
CA ALA A 93 -14.01 -4.88 12.77
C ALA A 93 -12.82 -4.77 11.79
N PRO A 94 -12.33 -5.90 11.24
CA PRO A 94 -11.25 -5.87 10.27
C PRO A 94 -11.76 -5.28 8.95
N PHE A 95 -10.97 -4.37 8.37
CA PHE A 95 -11.22 -3.78 7.05
C PHE A 95 -10.19 -4.22 6.03
N THR A 96 -10.53 -4.08 4.75
CA THR A 96 -9.64 -4.48 3.65
C THR A 96 -8.48 -3.52 3.53
N THR A 97 -7.29 -4.09 3.46
CA THR A 97 -6.04 -3.34 3.28
C THR A 97 -5.25 -3.94 2.13
N ALA A 98 -4.33 -3.15 1.58
CA ALA A 98 -3.33 -3.63 0.64
C ALA A 98 -2.01 -2.94 0.92
N ALA A 99 -0.92 -3.58 0.52
CA ALA A 99 0.39 -2.97 0.57
C ALA A 99 1.19 -3.38 -0.67
N THR A 100 2.01 -2.45 -1.14
CA THR A 100 2.84 -2.59 -2.34
C THR A 100 4.22 -2.04 -2.07
N VAL A 101 5.23 -2.67 -2.67
CA VAL A 101 6.62 -2.18 -2.64
C VAL A 101 7.04 -1.84 -4.04
N SER A 102 7.62 -0.66 -4.24
CA SER A 102 8.09 -0.18 -5.55
C SER A 102 9.41 0.58 -5.45
N THR A 103 10.06 0.79 -6.59
CA THR A 103 11.32 1.55 -6.66
C THR A 103 11.13 3.06 -6.75
N GLY A 104 9.88 3.54 -6.84
CA GLY A 104 9.56 4.97 -6.93
C GLY A 104 8.36 5.31 -6.03
N PRO A 105 8.15 6.59 -5.70
CA PRO A 105 7.08 7.00 -4.80
C PRO A 105 5.69 6.66 -5.37
N GLN A 106 4.72 6.43 -4.48
CA GLN A 106 3.31 6.20 -4.80
C GLN A 106 3.08 5.03 -5.77
N SER A 107 3.78 3.91 -5.56
CA SER A 107 3.76 2.76 -6.48
C SER A 107 4.21 3.07 -7.91
N SER A 108 5.03 4.12 -8.10
CA SER A 108 5.63 4.43 -9.40
C SER A 108 6.93 3.65 -9.66
N GLY A 109 7.43 3.73 -10.89
CA GLY A 109 8.62 2.97 -11.30
C GLY A 109 8.33 1.47 -11.41
N LYS A 110 9.23 0.63 -10.89
CA LYS A 110 9.08 -0.81 -10.93
C LYS A 110 8.38 -1.31 -9.66
N LEU A 111 7.23 -1.95 -9.81
CA LEU A 111 6.58 -2.69 -8.74
C LEU A 111 7.40 -3.96 -8.42
N LEU A 112 7.77 -4.13 -7.15
CA LEU A 112 8.60 -5.23 -6.67
C LEU A 112 7.77 -6.33 -6.02
N ALA A 113 6.76 -5.95 -5.24
CA ALA A 113 5.80 -6.86 -4.61
C ALA A 113 4.48 -6.13 -4.31
N GLY A 114 3.39 -6.88 -4.18
CA GLY A 114 2.11 -6.35 -3.76
C GLY A 114 1.22 -7.46 -3.21
N SER A 115 0.44 -7.15 -2.18
CA SER A 115 -0.48 -8.11 -1.58
C SER A 115 -1.67 -7.40 -0.93
N TRP A 116 -2.78 -8.14 -0.85
CA TRP A 116 -3.99 -7.74 -0.14
C TRP A 116 -4.01 -8.39 1.23
N GLY A 117 -4.66 -7.73 2.19
CA GLY A 117 -4.78 -8.19 3.56
C GLY A 117 -6.01 -7.63 4.26
N GLN A 118 -6.00 -7.81 5.58
CA GLN A 118 -6.99 -7.23 6.48
C GLN A 118 -6.27 -6.51 7.61
N SER A 119 -6.86 -5.42 8.11
CA SER A 119 -6.36 -4.77 9.32
C SER A 119 -6.29 -5.76 10.50
N GLY A 120 -5.41 -5.48 11.45
CA GLY A 120 -5.10 -6.37 12.56
C GLY A 120 -4.30 -7.62 12.17
N LYS A 121 -3.92 -7.77 10.89
CA LYS A 121 -3.04 -8.84 10.40
C LYS A 121 -1.83 -8.26 9.68
N THR A 122 -0.70 -8.95 9.80
CA THR A 122 0.53 -8.58 9.08
C THR A 122 0.45 -8.99 7.62
N ILE A 123 0.75 -8.07 6.72
CA ILE A 123 0.96 -8.31 5.29
C ILE A 123 2.46 -8.47 5.06
N SER A 124 2.89 -9.64 4.56
CA SER A 124 4.29 -9.90 4.22
C SER A 124 4.51 -9.81 2.71
N LEU A 125 5.46 -8.97 2.30
CA LEU A 125 5.82 -8.70 0.91
C LEU A 125 7.28 -9.07 0.68
N SER A 126 7.54 -10.15 -0.05
CA SER A 126 8.89 -10.60 -0.38
C SER A 126 9.28 -10.20 -1.80
N PHE A 127 10.46 -9.61 -1.96
CA PHE A 127 11.02 -9.24 -3.26
C PHE A 127 12.54 -9.41 -3.29
N LYS A 128 13.10 -9.50 -4.49
CA LYS A 128 14.56 -9.43 -4.70
C LYS A 128 14.98 -7.98 -4.91
N VAL A 129 16.03 -7.55 -4.23
CA VAL A 129 16.59 -6.20 -4.40
C VAL A 129 17.06 -6.03 -5.86
N PRO A 130 16.53 -5.04 -6.60
CA PRO A 130 16.96 -4.77 -7.97
C PRO A 130 18.39 -4.19 -8.00
N GLY A 131 19.22 -4.65 -8.95
CA GLY A 131 20.60 -4.17 -9.13
C GLY A 131 21.68 -5.18 -8.75
N ASN A 132 21.45 -6.47 -9.00
CA ASN A 132 22.49 -7.50 -8.98
C ASN A 132 22.66 -8.07 -10.39
#